data_AF-A0A7V0R141-F1
#
_entry.id   AF-A0A7V0R141-F1
#
_cell.length_a   1.000
_cell.length_b   1.000
_cell.length_c   1.000
_cell.angle_alpha   90.00
_cell.angle_beta   90.00
_cell.angle_gamma   90.00
#
_symmetry.space_group_name_H-M   'P 1'
#
loop_
_entity.id
_entity.type
_entity.pdbx_description
1 polymer ?
#
loop_
_entity_poly.entity_id
_entity_poly.type
_entity_poly.pdbx_seq_one_letter_code
_entity_poly.pdbx_strand_id
1 'polypeptide(L)'
;MPERYTFSSDNFNIRKLGDIPRSEYNNYKKFASDGNAYVIVHPAYYVYIQNGSDQGIDNDNMDNIVKNFMIGQVRKEREFITAAAKTGKLVLLVIPGKWYSRAYIDYLNTITAGAQSVIFIESKSRNSGRISKNDLVKLKDFFLNLGVTNIVIGGGYVGRCQDHVYQRLSKAFGYDTVAIAPEISSFAPSDISAATVKMFMPSGSLFDFSFRVMTTYIKNNKGNNHNLHPNVREIPAF
;
A
#
# COMPACT_ATOMS: atom_id res chain seq x y z
N MET A 1 -17.18 13.65 -21.03
CA MET A 1 -16.40 13.27 -19.85
C MET A 1 -17.16 13.77 -18.64
N PRO A 2 -17.55 12.92 -17.67
CA PRO A 2 -18.25 13.42 -16.48
C PRO A 2 -17.32 14.39 -15.74
N GLU A 3 -17.87 15.49 -15.24
CA GLU A 3 -17.19 16.42 -14.36
C GLU A 3 -16.58 15.64 -13.18
N ARG A 4 -15.25 15.52 -13.19
CA ARG A 4 -14.54 14.87 -12.09
C ARG A 4 -14.54 15.85 -10.92
N TYR A 5 -15.47 15.70 -9.99
CA TYR A 5 -15.43 16.39 -8.71
C TYR A 5 -14.09 16.09 -8.04
N THR A 6 -13.25 17.13 -7.92
CA THR A 6 -12.00 17.06 -7.19
C THR A 6 -12.29 17.30 -5.71
N PHE A 7 -12.26 16.24 -4.91
CA PHE A 7 -12.36 16.38 -3.45
C PHE A 7 -11.02 16.81 -2.84
N SER A 8 -11.06 17.69 -1.84
CA SER A 8 -9.87 18.10 -1.06
C SER A 8 -9.38 16.96 -0.18
N SER A 9 -8.07 16.94 0.10
CA SER A 9 -7.46 16.06 1.11
C SER A 9 -8.00 16.30 2.52
N ASP A 10 -8.65 17.43 2.76
CA ASP A 10 -9.23 17.77 4.07
C ASP A 10 -10.44 16.90 4.44
N ASN A 11 -10.94 16.08 3.50
CA ASN A 11 -12.04 15.16 3.74
C ASN A 11 -11.59 13.80 4.34
N PHE A 12 -10.29 13.58 4.50
CA PHE A 12 -9.77 12.41 5.19
C PHE A 12 -9.82 12.59 6.71
N ASN A 13 -10.31 11.58 7.42
CA ASN A 13 -10.37 11.55 8.89
C ASN A 13 -9.02 11.21 9.55
N ILE A 14 -7.97 11.02 8.74
CA ILE A 14 -6.60 10.75 9.18
C ILE A 14 -5.71 11.93 8.80
N ARG A 15 -4.58 12.10 9.49
CA ARG A 15 -3.72 13.27 9.29
C ARG A 15 -2.75 13.08 8.15
N LYS A 16 -2.56 14.15 7.36
CA LYS A 16 -1.46 14.24 6.39
C LYS A 16 -0.15 14.47 7.14
N LEU A 17 0.91 13.74 6.82
CA LEU A 17 2.22 13.91 7.45
C LEU A 17 2.72 15.36 7.35
N GLY A 18 2.40 16.04 6.25
CA GLY A 18 2.80 17.43 6.00
C GLY A 18 2.28 18.42 7.04
N ASP A 19 1.18 18.08 7.72
CA ASP A 19 0.43 18.93 8.64
C ASP A 19 0.66 18.52 10.11
N ILE A 20 1.52 17.53 10.36
CA ILE A 20 1.95 17.14 11.70
C ILE A 20 3.19 17.96 12.05
N PRO A 21 3.12 18.91 13.00
CA PRO A 21 4.28 19.68 13.42
C PRO A 21 5.28 18.75 14.12
N ARG A 22 6.57 19.08 13.97
CA ARG A 22 7.66 18.26 14.52
C ARG A 22 7.57 18.07 16.04
N SER A 23 7.04 19.05 16.76
CA SER A 23 6.79 18.97 18.22
C SER A 23 5.85 17.83 18.61
N GLU A 24 4.98 17.37 17.70
CA GLU A 24 4.03 16.30 17.95
C GLU A 24 4.57 14.90 17.60
N TYR A 25 5.76 14.77 17.01
CA TYR A 25 6.26 13.46 16.54
C TYR A 25 6.33 12.42 17.67
N ASN A 26 6.78 12.83 18.86
CA ASN A 26 6.87 11.93 20.01
C ASN A 26 5.52 11.29 20.40
N ASN A 27 4.38 11.91 20.07
CA ASN A 27 3.05 11.36 20.34
C ASN A 27 2.78 10.07 19.55
N TYR A 28 3.51 9.84 18.45
CA TYR A 28 3.36 8.67 17.58
C TYR A 28 4.31 7.52 17.95
N LYS A 29 5.26 7.72 18.89
CA LYS A 29 6.21 6.66 19.30
C LYS A 29 5.52 5.39 19.76
N LYS A 30 4.40 5.53 20.48
CA LYS A 30 3.56 4.42 20.94
C LYS A 30 3.04 3.52 19.81
N PHE A 31 2.92 4.04 18.59
CA PHE A 31 2.42 3.30 17.43
C PHE A 31 3.53 2.59 16.64
N ALA A 32 4.77 3.05 16.77
CA ALA A 32 5.96 2.41 16.20
C ALA A 32 6.59 1.40 17.19
N SER A 33 5.74 0.63 17.90
CA SER A 33 6.22 -0.41 18.81
C SER A 33 7.12 -1.39 18.07
N ASP A 34 8.24 -1.75 18.69
CA ASP A 34 9.29 -2.62 18.13
C ASP A 34 10.00 -2.05 16.89
N GLY A 35 9.90 -0.73 16.66
CA GLY A 35 10.56 -0.05 15.55
C GLY A 35 9.93 -0.32 14.18
N ASN A 36 8.70 -0.83 14.14
CA ASN A 36 8.00 -1.17 12.89
C ASN A 36 7.14 0.00 12.38
N ALA A 37 7.18 0.22 11.05
CA ALA A 37 6.23 1.06 10.33
C ALA A 37 5.75 0.34 9.07
N TYR A 38 4.45 0.42 8.80
CA TYR A 38 3.84 -0.18 7.61
C TYR A 38 3.52 0.91 6.59
N VAL A 39 3.93 0.73 5.34
CA VAL A 39 3.70 1.68 4.26
C VAL A 39 2.81 1.03 3.22
N ILE A 40 1.55 1.46 3.14
CA ILE A 40 0.60 0.94 2.17
C ILE A 40 0.49 1.91 0.99
N VAL A 41 0.99 1.48 -0.16
CA VAL A 41 0.99 2.28 -1.38
C VAL A 41 -0.32 2.12 -2.09
N HIS A 42 -1.05 3.20 -2.39
CA HIS A 42 -2.25 3.16 -3.22
C HIS A 42 -3.25 2.05 -2.82
N PRO A 43 -3.79 2.08 -1.59
CA PRO A 43 -4.73 1.07 -1.14
C PRO A 43 -5.93 0.96 -2.09
N ALA A 44 -6.43 -0.25 -2.33
CA ALA A 44 -7.53 -0.56 -3.25
C ALA A 44 -7.40 0.07 -4.65
N TYR A 45 -6.16 0.24 -5.14
CA TYR A 45 -5.86 0.94 -6.40
C TYR A 45 -6.74 0.49 -7.57
N TYR A 46 -6.89 -0.82 -7.73
CA TYR A 46 -7.63 -1.40 -8.83
C TYR A 46 -9.12 -1.06 -8.79
N VAL A 47 -9.70 -0.95 -7.59
CA VAL A 47 -11.14 -0.73 -7.39
C VAL A 47 -11.51 0.73 -7.67
N TYR A 48 -10.68 1.68 -7.22
CA TYR A 48 -11.06 3.09 -7.21
C TYR A 48 -10.28 3.97 -8.18
N ILE A 49 -9.11 3.53 -8.66
CA ILE A 49 -8.18 4.41 -9.39
C ILE A 49 -7.87 3.94 -10.80
N GLN A 50 -7.80 2.63 -11.06
CA GLN A 50 -7.44 2.13 -12.40
C GLN A 50 -8.50 2.41 -13.47
N ASN A 51 -9.79 2.32 -13.14
CA ASN A 51 -10.87 2.41 -14.14
C ASN A 51 -11.56 3.78 -14.19
N GLY A 52 -11.27 4.68 -13.25
CA GLY A 52 -11.90 6.01 -13.21
C GLY A 52 -13.44 5.98 -13.11
N SER A 53 -14.01 4.82 -12.80
CA SER A 53 -15.41 4.55 -12.55
C SER A 53 -15.60 4.18 -11.09
N ASP A 54 -16.71 4.63 -10.48
CA ASP A 54 -17.18 4.13 -9.19
C ASP A 54 -17.72 2.68 -9.27
N GLN A 55 -17.67 2.09 -10.47
CA GLN A 55 -18.04 0.70 -10.71
C GLN A 55 -16.76 -0.12 -10.79
N GLY A 56 -16.65 -1.11 -9.91
CA GLY A 56 -15.41 -1.80 -9.54
C GLY A 56 -14.70 -2.54 -10.67
N ILE A 57 -14.36 -3.79 -10.43
CA ILE A 57 -13.63 -4.61 -11.40
C ILE A 57 -14.50 -4.72 -12.67
N ASP A 58 -14.14 -4.04 -13.76
CA ASP A 58 -14.81 -4.16 -15.06
C ASP A 58 -14.32 -5.45 -15.75
N ASN A 59 -15.26 -6.34 -16.06
CA ASN A 59 -15.11 -7.77 -15.76
C ASN A 59 -15.40 -8.73 -16.92
N ASP A 60 -15.86 -8.26 -18.07
CA ASP A 60 -16.47 -9.17 -19.05
C ASP A 60 -15.46 -10.09 -19.74
N ASN A 61 -14.16 -9.73 -19.72
CA ASN A 61 -13.09 -10.50 -20.37
C ASN A 61 -12.02 -11.04 -19.41
N MET A 62 -12.17 -10.87 -18.10
CA MET A 62 -11.16 -11.35 -17.14
C MET A 62 -11.47 -12.77 -16.67
N ASP A 63 -10.45 -13.64 -16.67
CA ASP A 63 -10.55 -14.99 -16.11
C ASP A 63 -11.03 -14.93 -14.65
N ASN A 64 -12.04 -15.75 -14.32
CA ASN A 64 -12.62 -15.82 -12.98
C ASN A 64 -11.58 -16.08 -11.89
N ILE A 65 -10.52 -16.83 -12.16
CA ILE A 65 -9.47 -17.07 -11.17
C ILE A 65 -8.68 -15.79 -10.88
N VAL A 66 -8.38 -15.00 -11.91
CA VAL A 66 -7.69 -13.71 -11.78
C VAL A 66 -8.58 -12.70 -11.07
N LYS A 67 -9.88 -12.68 -11.40
CA LYS A 67 -10.88 -11.88 -10.70
C LYS A 67 -10.92 -12.19 -9.19
N ASN A 68 -11.01 -13.47 -8.85
CA ASN A 68 -11.01 -13.92 -7.47
C ASN A 68 -9.72 -13.50 -6.77
N PHE A 69 -8.57 -13.69 -7.40
CA PHE A 69 -7.30 -13.24 -6.85
C PHE A 69 -7.29 -11.73 -6.57
N MET A 70 -7.79 -10.89 -7.48
CA MET A 70 -7.90 -9.44 -7.26
C MET A 70 -8.78 -9.10 -6.06
N ILE A 71 -9.94 -9.75 -5.93
CA ILE A 71 -10.84 -9.57 -4.78
C ILE A 71 -10.15 -9.97 -3.48
N GLY A 72 -9.43 -11.10 -3.49
CA GLY A 72 -8.71 -11.61 -2.33
C GLY A 72 -7.58 -10.67 -1.86
N GLN A 73 -6.83 -10.06 -2.79
CA GLN A 73 -5.80 -9.07 -2.46
C GLN A 73 -6.39 -7.82 -1.79
N VAL A 74 -7.44 -7.24 -2.36
CA VAL A 74 -8.10 -6.04 -1.80
C VAL A 74 -8.67 -6.35 -0.41
N ARG A 75 -9.25 -7.54 -0.24
CA ARG A 75 -9.76 -7.99 1.05
C ARG A 75 -8.64 -8.09 2.09
N LYS A 76 -7.52 -8.74 1.78
CA LYS A 76 -6.38 -8.88 2.71
C LYS A 76 -5.77 -7.54 3.07
N GLU A 77 -5.60 -6.65 2.11
CA GLU A 77 -5.12 -5.28 2.35
C GLU A 77 -6.07 -4.51 3.28
N ARG A 78 -7.38 -4.58 3.02
CA ARG A 78 -8.41 -3.97 3.88
C ARG A 78 -8.35 -4.51 5.31
N GLU A 79 -8.35 -5.84 5.45
CA GLU A 79 -8.30 -6.53 6.73
C GLU A 79 -7.05 -6.12 7.52
N PHE A 80 -5.91 -6.04 6.85
CA PHE A 80 -4.66 -5.56 7.44
C PHE A 80 -4.76 -4.12 7.94
N ILE A 81 -5.20 -3.16 7.11
CA ILE A 81 -5.27 -1.75 7.51
C ILE A 81 -6.21 -1.58 8.70
N THR A 82 -7.37 -2.24 8.67
CA THR A 82 -8.33 -2.19 9.78
C THR A 82 -7.77 -2.81 11.06
N ALA A 83 -7.09 -3.95 10.98
CA ALA A 83 -6.44 -4.57 12.13
C ALA A 83 -5.32 -3.69 12.70
N ALA A 84 -4.46 -3.14 11.84
CA ALA A 84 -3.37 -2.25 12.22
C ALA A 84 -3.88 -0.95 12.88
N ALA A 85 -4.93 -0.34 12.31
CA ALA A 85 -5.59 0.83 12.89
C ALA A 85 -6.18 0.53 14.27
N LYS A 86 -6.90 -0.59 14.41
CA LYS A 86 -7.52 -1.02 15.67
C LYS A 86 -6.50 -1.33 16.77
N THR A 87 -5.36 -1.91 16.39
CA THR A 87 -4.29 -2.31 17.33
C THR A 87 -3.23 -1.22 17.53
N GLY A 88 -3.41 -0.05 16.92
CA GLY A 88 -2.51 1.09 17.09
C GLY A 88 -1.12 0.88 16.47
N LYS A 89 -1.00 0.11 15.39
CA LYS A 89 0.25 0.00 14.62
C LYS A 89 0.40 1.20 13.70
N LEU A 90 1.64 1.71 13.57
CA LEU A 90 1.94 2.84 12.71
C LEU A 90 1.78 2.47 11.23
N VAL A 91 0.82 3.09 10.56
CA VAL A 91 0.56 2.92 9.13
C VAL A 91 0.70 4.25 8.41
N LEU A 92 1.54 4.28 7.38
CA LEU A 92 1.61 5.36 6.40
C LEU A 92 0.90 4.92 5.11
N LEU A 93 -0.17 5.61 4.76
CA LEU A 93 -0.80 5.47 3.45
C LEU A 93 -0.11 6.40 2.44
N VAL A 94 0.42 5.85 1.35
CA VAL A 94 0.85 6.64 0.20
C VAL A 94 -0.31 6.68 -0.77
N ILE A 95 -1.12 7.74 -0.77
CA ILE A 95 -2.33 7.82 -1.59
C ILE A 95 -2.05 8.43 -2.98
N PRO A 96 -2.90 8.17 -4.00
CA PRO A 96 -2.72 8.70 -5.36
C PRO A 96 -2.61 10.22 -5.42
N GLY A 97 -1.62 10.78 -6.11
CA GLY A 97 -1.50 12.23 -6.21
C GLY A 97 -2.63 12.86 -7.02
N LYS A 98 -3.40 13.75 -6.37
CA LYS A 98 -4.51 14.54 -6.95
C LYS A 98 -5.71 13.67 -7.38
N TRP A 99 -6.92 14.17 -7.09
CA TRP A 99 -8.20 13.69 -7.65
C TRP A 99 -8.64 12.33 -7.09
N TYR A 100 -9.17 12.35 -5.87
CA TYR A 100 -9.84 11.20 -5.25
C TYR A 100 -11.34 11.28 -5.49
N SER A 101 -11.99 10.15 -5.76
CA SER A 101 -13.46 10.08 -5.73
C SER A 101 -13.96 10.12 -4.29
N ARG A 102 -15.22 10.50 -4.11
CA ARG A 102 -15.88 10.43 -2.80
C ARG A 102 -15.84 9.01 -2.24
N ALA A 103 -16.09 8.01 -3.08
CA ALA A 103 -16.06 6.61 -2.70
C ALA A 103 -14.70 6.16 -2.16
N TYR A 104 -13.59 6.67 -2.73
CA TYR A 104 -12.25 6.37 -2.22
C TYR A 104 -11.99 7.00 -0.84
N ILE A 105 -12.44 8.24 -0.64
CA ILE A 105 -12.35 8.92 0.66
C ILE A 105 -13.18 8.16 1.71
N ASP A 106 -14.42 7.83 1.39
CA ASP A 106 -15.31 7.10 2.29
C ASP A 106 -14.74 5.71 2.62
N TYR A 107 -14.13 5.03 1.64
CA TYR A 107 -13.42 3.77 1.85
C TYR A 107 -12.27 3.94 2.86
N LEU A 108 -11.37 4.91 2.65
CA LEU A 108 -10.25 5.14 3.56
C LEU A 108 -10.71 5.55 4.96
N ASN A 109 -11.70 6.44 5.06
CA ASN A 109 -12.27 6.84 6.35
C ASN A 109 -12.88 5.66 7.10
N THR A 110 -13.53 4.73 6.38
CA THR A 110 -14.12 3.53 6.97
C THR A 110 -13.05 2.58 7.50
N ILE A 111 -12.05 2.23 6.70
CA ILE A 111 -11.09 1.16 7.06
C ILE A 111 -10.08 1.64 8.11
N THR A 112 -9.82 2.95 8.16
CA THR A 112 -8.90 3.57 9.14
C THR A 112 -9.62 4.02 10.40
N ALA A 113 -10.93 4.23 10.34
CA ALA A 113 -11.76 4.73 11.44
C ALA A 113 -11.19 6.00 12.12
N GLY A 114 -10.46 6.84 11.36
CA GLY A 114 -9.80 8.04 11.90
C GLY A 114 -8.70 7.75 12.94
N ALA A 115 -8.13 6.54 12.94
CA ALA A 115 -7.11 6.15 13.90
C ALA A 115 -5.87 7.05 13.83
N GLN A 116 -5.42 7.56 14.98
CA GLN A 116 -4.22 8.40 15.08
C GLN A 116 -2.94 7.67 14.63
N SER A 117 -2.91 6.33 14.69
CA SER A 117 -1.77 5.54 14.22
C SER A 117 -1.67 5.47 12.70
N VAL A 118 -2.69 5.94 11.97
CA VAL A 118 -2.71 5.98 10.51
C VAL A 118 -2.54 7.41 10.03
N ILE A 119 -1.54 7.63 9.20
CA ILE A 119 -1.25 8.92 8.56
C ILE A 119 -1.12 8.73 7.06
N PHE A 120 -1.14 9.81 6.28
CA PHE A 120 -0.95 9.71 4.85
C PHE A 120 0.02 10.74 4.26
N ILE A 121 0.55 10.39 3.09
CA ILE A 121 1.20 11.31 2.15
C ILE A 121 0.60 11.11 0.76
N GLU A 122 0.68 12.14 -0.06
CA GLU A 122 0.26 12.06 -1.45
C GLU A 122 1.45 11.69 -2.33
N SER A 123 1.23 10.77 -3.26
CA SER A 123 2.18 10.52 -4.34
C SER A 123 2.19 11.68 -5.34
N LYS A 124 3.21 11.77 -6.19
CA LYS A 124 3.32 12.83 -7.20
C LYS A 124 2.35 12.67 -8.36
N SER A 125 1.83 11.46 -8.59
CA SER A 125 0.86 11.17 -9.65
C SER A 125 -0.10 10.09 -9.19
N ARG A 126 -1.28 10.03 -9.82
CA ARG A 126 -2.26 8.98 -9.55
C ARG A 126 -1.70 7.57 -9.77
N ASN A 127 -0.82 7.37 -10.75
CA ASN A 127 -0.39 6.07 -11.25
C ASN A 127 1.07 5.71 -10.89
N SER A 128 1.66 6.40 -9.90
CA SER A 128 2.98 6.04 -9.41
C SER A 128 3.07 6.23 -7.90
N GLY A 129 3.81 5.37 -7.21
CA GLY A 129 4.15 5.56 -5.80
C GLY A 129 5.25 6.61 -5.58
N ARG A 130 5.50 7.53 -6.52
CA ARG A 130 6.61 8.49 -6.38
C ARG A 130 6.30 9.47 -5.24
N ILE A 131 7.13 9.49 -4.22
CA ILE A 131 7.05 10.47 -3.11
C ILE A 131 7.81 11.75 -3.51
N SER A 132 7.28 12.92 -3.16
CA SER A 132 7.96 14.20 -3.38
C SER A 132 9.26 14.29 -2.56
N LYS A 133 10.24 15.10 -2.98
CA LYS A 133 11.48 15.25 -2.19
C LYS A 133 11.18 15.81 -0.80
N ASN A 134 10.26 16.77 -0.71
CA ASN A 134 9.91 17.42 0.56
C ASN A 134 9.19 16.45 1.50
N ASP A 135 8.24 15.66 1.00
CA ASP A 135 7.55 14.65 1.81
C ASP A 135 8.51 13.54 2.25
N LEU A 136 9.47 13.15 1.40
CA LEU A 136 10.49 12.17 1.78
C LEU A 136 11.41 12.69 2.90
N VAL A 137 11.76 13.98 2.90
CA VAL A 137 12.53 14.60 3.99
C VAL A 137 11.72 14.60 5.29
N LYS A 138 10.45 15.03 5.24
CA LYS A 138 9.55 14.99 6.41
C LYS A 138 9.36 13.56 6.93
N LEU A 139 9.17 12.60 6.03
CA LEU A 139 9.01 11.19 6.37
C LEU A 139 10.25 10.62 7.03
N LYS A 140 11.44 10.97 6.52
CA LYS A 140 12.71 10.59 7.13
C LYS A 140 12.86 11.15 8.53
N ASP A 141 12.62 12.44 8.73
CA ASP A 141 12.66 13.05 10.06
C ASP A 141 11.65 12.38 10.99
N PHE A 142 10.40 12.22 10.55
CA PHE A 142 9.35 11.56 11.32
C PHE A 142 9.76 10.15 11.77
N PHE A 143 10.11 9.25 10.84
CA PHE A 143 10.47 7.86 11.16
C PHE A 143 11.72 7.75 12.05
N LEU A 144 12.73 8.59 11.84
CA LEU A 144 13.92 8.62 12.71
C LEU A 144 13.58 9.05 14.14
N ASN A 145 12.72 10.08 14.31
CA ASN A 145 12.29 10.51 15.65
C ASN A 145 11.48 9.42 16.37
N LEU A 146 10.76 8.57 15.62
CA LEU A 146 10.01 7.45 16.17
C LEU A 146 10.87 6.23 16.49
N GLY A 147 12.13 6.18 16.03
CA GLY A 147 12.98 4.99 16.17
C GLY A 147 12.54 3.84 15.26
N VAL A 148 11.97 4.14 14.09
CA VAL A 148 11.61 3.12 13.10
C VAL A 148 12.87 2.51 12.50
N THR A 149 13.02 1.20 12.67
CA THR A 149 14.14 0.37 12.19
C THR A 149 13.68 -0.69 11.18
N ASN A 150 12.38 -0.86 10.99
CA ASN A 150 11.80 -1.81 10.06
C ASN A 150 10.62 -1.14 9.33
N ILE A 151 10.72 -1.07 8.00
CA ILE A 151 9.71 -0.49 7.12
C ILE A 151 9.19 -1.59 6.21
N VAL A 152 7.91 -1.92 6.36
CA VAL A 152 7.25 -2.96 5.59
C VAL A 152 6.31 -2.33 4.58
N ILE A 153 6.51 -2.61 3.29
CA ILE A 153 5.74 -2.04 2.18
C ILE A 153 4.68 -3.05 1.71
N GLY A 154 3.46 -2.56 1.50
CA GLY A 154 2.39 -3.25 0.80
C GLY A 154 1.66 -2.32 -0.16
N GLY A 155 0.49 -2.77 -0.60
CA GLY A 155 -0.44 -1.97 -1.37
C GLY A 155 -0.50 -2.30 -2.87
N GLY A 156 -0.90 -1.31 -3.67
CA GLY A 156 -1.02 -1.36 -5.12
C GLY A 156 0.27 -1.67 -5.86
N TYR A 157 0.22 -2.78 -6.59
CA TYR A 157 1.09 -3.20 -7.70
C TYR A 157 2.59 -3.26 -7.39
N VAL A 158 3.02 -4.45 -6.97
CA VAL A 158 4.40 -4.91 -7.06
C VAL A 158 4.91 -4.78 -8.50
N GLY A 159 6.15 -4.33 -8.70
CA GLY A 159 6.70 -4.08 -10.04
C GLY A 159 6.32 -2.73 -10.63
N ARG A 160 5.49 -1.93 -9.91
CA ARG A 160 4.99 -0.63 -10.39
C ARG A 160 5.04 0.45 -9.31
N CYS A 161 3.94 0.66 -8.59
CA CYS A 161 3.83 1.76 -7.64
C CYS A 161 4.68 1.48 -6.40
N GLN A 162 4.66 0.23 -5.91
CA GLN A 162 5.49 -0.16 -4.76
C GLN A 162 6.98 0.01 -5.04
N ASP A 163 7.47 -0.34 -6.23
CA ASP A 163 8.90 -0.25 -6.58
C ASP A 163 9.46 1.17 -6.44
N HIS A 164 8.68 2.17 -6.86
CA HIS A 164 9.06 3.57 -6.69
C HIS A 164 9.16 3.97 -5.21
N VAL A 165 8.26 3.47 -4.36
CA VAL A 165 8.33 3.69 -2.91
C VAL A 165 9.52 2.94 -2.32
N TYR A 166 9.68 1.66 -2.64
CA TYR A 166 10.77 0.80 -2.19
C TYR A 166 12.13 1.43 -2.49
N GLN A 167 12.40 1.85 -3.72
CA GLN A 167 13.66 2.51 -4.09
C GLN A 167 13.91 3.78 -3.28
N ARG A 168 12.87 4.61 -3.09
CA ARG A 168 12.99 5.90 -2.39
C ARG A 168 13.25 5.72 -0.90
N LEU A 169 12.53 4.80 -0.27
CA LEU A 169 12.71 4.49 1.15
C LEU A 169 14.04 3.77 1.37
N SER A 170 14.40 2.78 0.55
CA SER A 170 15.68 2.07 0.67
C SER A 170 16.87 3.02 0.54
N LYS A 171 16.82 3.98 -0.39
CA LYS A 171 17.85 5.02 -0.51
C LYS A 171 17.89 5.96 0.71
N ALA A 172 16.76 6.20 1.37
CA ALA A 172 16.66 7.13 2.50
C ALA A 172 17.05 6.50 3.85
N PHE A 173 16.73 5.21 4.04
CA PHE A 173 16.79 4.48 5.32
C PHE A 173 17.74 3.26 5.31
N GLY A 174 18.28 2.88 4.14
CA GLY A 174 19.04 1.65 3.97
C GLY A 174 18.18 0.50 3.42
N TYR A 175 18.80 -0.37 2.62
CA TYR A 175 18.09 -1.49 1.97
C TYR A 175 17.64 -2.55 2.98
N ASP A 176 18.41 -2.81 4.04
CA ASP A 176 18.07 -3.82 5.06
C ASP A 176 16.89 -3.41 5.95
N THR A 177 16.60 -2.11 6.01
CA THR A 177 15.50 -1.52 6.78
C THR A 177 14.16 -1.68 6.07
N VAL A 178 14.15 -1.81 4.74
CA VAL A 178 12.94 -1.74 3.92
C VAL A 178 12.67 -3.08 3.26
N ALA A 179 11.46 -3.63 3.42
CA ALA A 179 11.04 -4.86 2.78
C ALA A 179 9.63 -4.74 2.17
N ILE A 180 9.35 -5.52 1.14
CA ILE A 180 8.00 -5.73 0.60
C ILE A 180 7.37 -6.93 1.32
N ALA A 181 6.11 -6.80 1.73
CA ALA A 181 5.32 -7.89 2.31
C ALA A 181 4.31 -8.43 1.27
N PRO A 182 4.46 -9.68 0.81
CA PRO A 182 3.54 -10.31 -0.13
C PRO A 182 2.08 -10.34 0.34
N GLU A 183 1.85 -10.45 1.64
CA GLU A 183 0.53 -10.68 2.25
C GLU A 183 -0.43 -9.51 2.09
N ILE A 184 0.14 -8.32 1.96
CA ILE A 184 -0.56 -7.05 1.82
C ILE A 184 -0.22 -6.37 0.50
N SER A 185 0.44 -7.10 -0.40
CA SER A 185 0.83 -6.61 -1.72
C SER A 185 -0.15 -7.08 -2.78
N SER A 186 -0.51 -6.17 -3.67
CA SER A 186 -1.34 -6.46 -4.84
C SER A 186 -0.48 -6.55 -6.09
N PHE A 187 -0.87 -7.42 -7.01
CA PHE A 187 -0.36 -7.48 -8.39
C PHE A 187 -1.37 -6.85 -9.34
N ALA A 188 -0.88 -6.26 -10.43
CA ALA A 188 -1.76 -5.73 -11.47
C ALA A 188 -2.36 -6.90 -12.28
N PRO A 189 -3.64 -6.81 -12.70
CA PRO A 189 -4.25 -7.83 -13.54
C PRO A 189 -3.46 -8.08 -14.83
N SER A 190 -2.86 -7.03 -15.42
CA SER A 190 -2.04 -7.16 -16.63
C SER A 190 -0.65 -7.74 -16.41
N ASP A 191 -0.21 -7.89 -15.16
CA ASP A 191 1.10 -8.45 -14.81
C ASP A 191 0.99 -9.90 -14.31
N ILE A 192 -0.22 -10.48 -14.31
CA ILE A 192 -0.45 -11.82 -13.79
C ILE A 192 -1.32 -12.66 -14.72
N SER A 193 -0.84 -13.88 -15.00
CA SER A 193 -1.60 -14.86 -15.78
C SER A 193 -2.46 -15.75 -14.88
N ALA A 194 -3.50 -16.38 -15.43
CA ALA A 194 -4.28 -17.39 -14.71
C ALA A 194 -3.41 -18.55 -14.19
N ALA A 195 -2.37 -18.94 -14.93
CA ALA A 195 -1.41 -19.96 -14.48
C ALA A 195 -0.62 -19.51 -13.25
N THR A 196 -0.15 -18.26 -13.23
CA THR A 196 0.52 -17.67 -12.07
C THR A 196 -0.43 -17.60 -10.87
N VAL A 197 -1.69 -17.20 -11.09
CA VAL A 197 -2.70 -17.18 -10.02
C VAL A 197 -2.93 -18.57 -9.44
N LYS A 198 -2.99 -19.63 -10.25
CA LYS A 198 -3.10 -21.01 -9.74
C LYS A 198 -1.92 -21.41 -8.85
N MET A 199 -0.74 -20.83 -9.06
CA MET A 199 0.40 -21.04 -8.17
C MET A 199 0.25 -20.28 -6.84
N PHE A 200 -0.34 -19.09 -6.87
CA PHE A 200 -0.59 -18.26 -5.69
C PHE A 200 -1.79 -18.74 -4.88
N MET A 201 -2.81 -19.26 -5.53
CA MET A 201 -4.05 -19.75 -4.93
C MET A 201 -4.31 -21.18 -5.42
N PRO A 202 -3.60 -22.19 -4.89
CA PRO A 202 -3.66 -23.55 -5.41
C PRO A 202 -5.05 -24.17 -5.32
N SER A 203 -5.84 -23.84 -4.28
CA SER A 203 -7.24 -24.27 -4.19
C SER A 203 -8.22 -23.40 -5.00
N GLY A 204 -7.77 -22.27 -5.57
CA GLY A 204 -8.63 -21.25 -6.19
C GLY A 204 -9.49 -20.46 -5.20
N SER A 205 -9.34 -20.71 -3.89
CA SER A 205 -10.10 -20.04 -2.82
C SER A 205 -9.53 -18.67 -2.48
N LEU A 206 -10.42 -17.67 -2.31
CA LEU A 206 -10.10 -16.31 -1.83
C LEU A 206 -9.38 -16.26 -0.47
N PHE A 207 -9.30 -17.37 0.25
CA PHE A 207 -8.70 -17.48 1.57
C PHE A 207 -7.34 -18.19 1.58
N ASP A 208 -6.99 -18.89 0.50
CA ASP A 208 -5.82 -19.74 0.42
C ASP A 208 -4.77 -19.12 -0.50
N PHE A 209 -3.88 -18.33 0.09
CA PHE A 209 -2.77 -17.68 -0.60
C PHE A 209 -1.45 -18.33 -0.17
N SER A 210 -0.67 -18.74 -1.16
CA SER A 210 0.68 -19.26 -0.98
C SER A 210 1.70 -18.12 -0.95
N PHE A 211 1.87 -17.49 0.21
CA PHE A 211 2.80 -16.37 0.37
C PHE A 211 4.26 -16.74 0.15
N ARG A 212 4.64 -17.99 0.37
CA ARG A 212 5.97 -18.51 0.00
C ARG A 212 6.20 -18.45 -1.51
N VAL A 213 5.19 -18.84 -2.31
CA VAL A 213 5.27 -18.78 -3.77
C VAL A 213 5.25 -17.33 -4.23
N MET A 214 4.40 -16.48 -3.65
CA MET A 214 4.40 -15.04 -3.94
C MET A 214 5.75 -14.39 -3.59
N THR A 215 6.35 -14.71 -2.44
CA THR A 215 7.68 -14.24 -2.04
C THR A 215 8.73 -14.60 -3.08
N THR A 216 8.75 -15.87 -3.50
CA THR A 216 9.66 -16.37 -4.52
C THR A 216 9.44 -15.64 -5.84
N TYR A 217 8.17 -15.43 -6.21
CA TYR A 217 7.80 -14.67 -7.40
C TYR A 217 8.29 -13.23 -7.32
N ILE A 218 8.09 -12.50 -6.22
CA ILE A 218 8.55 -11.11 -6.08
C ILE A 218 10.07 -11.01 -6.16
N LYS A 219 10.81 -11.96 -5.53
CA LYS A 219 12.28 -11.97 -5.57
C LYS A 219 12.83 -12.27 -6.97
N ASN A 220 12.15 -13.13 -7.73
CA ASN A 220 12.65 -13.63 -9.02
C ASN A 220 12.10 -12.85 -10.22
N ASN A 221 10.87 -12.35 -10.14
CA ASN A 221 10.27 -11.53 -11.19
C ASN A 221 10.64 -10.07 -11.00
N LYS A 222 11.67 -9.66 -11.73
CA LYS A 222 11.51 -8.90 -12.98
C LYS A 222 10.75 -7.56 -12.98
N GLY A 223 9.55 -7.54 -12.38
CA GLY A 223 8.34 -6.85 -12.88
C GLY A 223 8.64 -5.58 -13.66
N ASN A 224 8.57 -5.59 -15.00
CA ASN A 224 8.91 -4.49 -15.94
C ASN A 224 10.19 -3.66 -15.67
N ASN A 225 10.97 -3.94 -14.64
CA ASN A 225 12.04 -3.13 -14.10
C ASN A 225 13.18 -4.05 -13.65
N HIS A 226 13.93 -4.50 -14.65
CA HIS A 226 14.86 -5.64 -14.61
C HIS A 226 16.03 -5.57 -13.60
N ASN A 227 16.12 -4.53 -12.78
CA ASN A 227 17.27 -4.24 -11.91
C ASN A 227 16.94 -4.12 -10.42
N LEU A 228 15.68 -4.34 -10.00
CA LEU A 228 15.31 -4.31 -8.58
C LEU A 228 15.26 -5.72 -8.00
N HIS A 229 16.01 -5.94 -6.93
CA HIS A 229 15.93 -7.13 -6.08
C HIS A 229 15.44 -6.69 -4.70
N PRO A 230 14.10 -6.53 -4.52
CA PRO A 230 13.59 -6.06 -3.25
C PRO A 230 13.84 -7.08 -2.15
N ASN A 231 14.19 -6.59 -0.96
CA ASN A 231 14.04 -7.38 0.25
C ASN A 231 12.55 -7.72 0.42
N VAL A 232 12.25 -8.98 0.68
CA VAL A 232 10.87 -9.47 0.88
C VAL A 232 10.81 -10.17 2.23
N ARG A 233 9.85 -9.77 3.06
CA ARG A 233 9.67 -10.30 4.41
C ARG A 233 8.18 -10.49 4.69
N GLU A 234 7.86 -11.62 5.29
CA GLU A 234 6.51 -11.90 5.78
C GLU A 234 6.17 -11.03 6.99
N ILE A 235 4.90 -10.67 7.15
CA ILE A 235 4.43 -9.93 8.31
C ILE A 235 4.22 -10.92 9.46
N PRO A 236 4.77 -10.67 10.65
CA PRO A 236 4.45 -11.47 11.83
C PRO A 236 2.92 -11.52 12.03
N ALA A 237 2.39 -12.69 12.41
CA ALA A 237 0.96 -12.81 12.69
C ALA A 237 0.52 -11.80 13.77
N PHE A 238 -0.63 -11.15 13.54
CA PHE A 238 -1.26 -10.20 14.45
C PHE A 238 -1.85 -10.87 15.69
#